data_AF-A0A7C1BVM7-F1
#
_entry.id   AF-A0A7C1BVM7-F1
#
_cell.length_a   1.000
_cell.length_b   1.000
_cell.length_c   1.000
_cell.angle_alpha   90.00
_cell.angle_beta   90.00
_cell.angle_gamma   90.00
#
_symmetry.space_group_name_H-M   'P 1'
#
loop_
_entity.id
_entity.type
_entity.pdbx_description
1 polymer ?
#
loop_
_entity_poly.entity_id
_entity_poly.type
_entity_poly.pdbx_seq_one_letter_code
_entity_poly.pdbx_strand_id
1 'polypeptide(L)'
;MKNKKSILWCITGSGYLLKETIDTINKIRNSFLVTVALSNAGEEVIRMYGLESRLFSLSHEIIFEREQGFSSPIVGRLYRGDYSKVVVAPCSANTTAKIVYGIADSLITNIVAQSLKAGIDVLVLPTDIKPKVKTRVPIFINYEKCQGCETCSAIEACSKNAI
;
A
#
# COMPACT_ATOMS: atom_id res chain seq x y z
N MET A 1 -13.37 -26.24 0.30
CA MET A 1 -12.72 -25.13 -0.44
C MET A 1 -11.22 -25.38 -0.38
N LYS A 2 -10.51 -25.46 -1.51
CA LYS A 2 -9.04 -25.63 -1.49
C LYS A 2 -8.42 -24.52 -0.63
N ASN A 3 -7.56 -24.86 0.34
CA ASN A 3 -6.87 -23.91 1.23
C ASN A 3 -6.20 -22.81 0.37
N LYS A 4 -6.84 -21.64 0.27
CA LYS A 4 -6.25 -20.51 -0.46
C LYS A 4 -4.99 -20.10 0.28
N LYS A 5 -3.88 -19.97 -0.45
CA LYS A 5 -2.64 -19.44 0.11
C LYS A 5 -2.82 -17.94 0.39
N SER A 6 -2.31 -17.48 1.52
CA SER A 6 -2.34 -16.06 1.88
C SER A 6 -1.09 -15.34 1.38
N ILE A 7 -1.26 -14.09 0.96
CA ILE A 7 -0.20 -13.17 0.55
C ILE A 7 -0.32 -11.92 1.40
N LEU A 8 0.81 -11.43 1.92
CA LEU A 8 0.90 -10.13 2.57
C LEU A 8 1.38 -9.09 1.55
N TRP A 9 0.51 -8.14 1.23
CA TRP A 9 0.74 -7.09 0.24
C TRP A 9 0.97 -5.75 0.93
N CYS A 10 2.21 -5.28 0.90
CA CYS A 10 2.66 -4.04 1.50
C CYS A 10 2.58 -2.88 0.49
N ILE A 11 1.94 -1.79 0.87
CA ILE A 11 1.87 -0.55 0.07
C ILE A 11 2.57 0.59 0.81
N THR A 12 3.43 1.29 0.08
CA THR A 12 4.21 2.44 0.58
C THR A 12 3.71 3.75 -0.04
N GLY A 13 4.22 4.89 0.43
CA GLY A 13 3.85 6.23 -0.05
C GLY A 13 4.36 6.55 -1.46
N SER A 14 3.85 5.87 -2.47
CA SER A 14 4.08 6.20 -3.88
C SER A 14 2.79 6.10 -4.68
N GLY A 15 2.48 7.14 -5.44
CA GLY A 15 1.32 7.17 -6.34
C GLY A 15 1.60 6.52 -7.70
N TYR A 16 2.88 6.35 -8.06
CA TYR A 16 3.26 5.70 -9.31
C TYR A 16 2.93 4.20 -9.23
N LEU A 17 2.28 3.65 -10.26
CA LEU A 17 1.80 2.26 -10.33
C LEU A 17 0.80 1.84 -9.23
N LEU A 18 0.25 2.79 -8.48
CA LEU A 18 -0.71 2.48 -7.41
C LEU A 18 -2.00 1.87 -7.97
N LYS A 19 -2.53 2.40 -9.08
CA LYS A 19 -3.75 1.86 -9.68
C LYS A 19 -3.52 0.45 -10.22
N GLU A 20 -2.40 0.24 -10.91
CA GLU A 20 -1.97 -1.03 -11.50
C GLU A 20 -1.74 -2.09 -10.41
N THR A 21 -1.21 -1.68 -9.26
CA THR A 21 -1.09 -2.51 -8.05
C THR A 21 -2.47 -3.01 -7.60
N ILE A 22 -3.44 -2.11 -7.43
CA ILE A 22 -4.80 -2.46 -7.00
C ILE A 22 -5.51 -3.33 -8.05
N ASP A 23 -5.30 -3.03 -9.33
CA ASP A 23 -5.80 -3.85 -10.45
C ASP A 23 -5.22 -5.27 -10.40
N THR A 24 -3.97 -5.42 -9.97
CA THR A 24 -3.31 -6.72 -9.80
C THR A 24 -3.89 -7.49 -8.61
N ILE A 25 -4.11 -6.83 -7.46
CA ILE A 25 -4.81 -7.43 -6.31
C ILE A 25 -6.18 -7.96 -6.74
N ASN A 26 -6.94 -7.19 -7.51
CA ASN A 26 -8.24 -7.62 -8.02
C ASN A 26 -8.17 -8.87 -8.91
N LYS A 27 -7.13 -9.01 -9.73
CA LYS A 27 -6.94 -10.19 -10.59
C LYS A 27 -6.64 -11.46 -9.78
N ILE A 28 -5.90 -11.34 -8.68
CA ILE A 28 -5.40 -12.50 -7.93
C ILE A 28 -6.28 -12.89 -6.73
N ARG A 29 -7.22 -12.04 -6.29
CA ARG A 29 -8.07 -12.28 -5.10
C ARG A 29 -8.89 -13.58 -5.16
N ASN A 30 -9.17 -14.08 -6.36
CA ASN A 30 -9.89 -15.33 -6.54
C ASN A 30 -9.00 -16.56 -6.28
N SER A 31 -7.69 -16.41 -6.33
CA SER A 31 -6.70 -17.48 -6.11
C SER A 31 -6.00 -17.37 -4.75
N PHE A 32 -5.88 -16.16 -4.19
CA PHE A 32 -5.17 -15.89 -2.94
C PHE A 32 -6.01 -15.08 -1.96
N LEU A 33 -5.79 -15.27 -0.66
CA LEU A 33 -6.26 -14.33 0.36
C LEU A 33 -5.22 -13.22 0.49
N VAL A 34 -5.60 -11.99 0.18
CA VAL A 34 -4.67 -10.85 0.17
C VAL A 34 -4.89 -10.03 1.44
N THR A 35 -3.96 -10.09 2.37
CA THR A 35 -3.89 -9.14 3.50
C THR A 35 -3.05 -7.96 3.05
N VAL A 36 -3.54 -6.74 3.23
CA VAL A 36 -2.84 -5.51 2.84
C VAL A 36 -2.23 -4.84 4.07
N ALA A 37 -0.94 -4.51 4.02
CA ALA A 37 -0.28 -3.69 5.02
C ALA A 37 0.02 -2.30 4.43
N LEU A 38 -0.38 -1.25 5.13
CA LEU A 38 -0.16 0.14 4.72
C LEU A 38 0.84 0.80 5.65
N SER A 39 1.92 1.35 5.08
CA SER A 39 2.68 2.38 5.79
C SER A 39 1.83 3.63 6.00
N ASN A 40 2.18 4.49 6.95
CA ASN A 40 1.48 5.76 7.18
C ASN A 40 1.40 6.59 5.88
N ALA A 41 2.52 6.73 5.17
CA ALA A 41 2.54 7.43 3.87
C ALA A 41 1.74 6.70 2.78
N GLY A 42 1.68 5.37 2.82
CA GLY A 42 0.88 4.58 1.88
C GLY A 42 -0.62 4.81 2.07
N GLU A 43 -1.08 4.86 3.32
CA GLU A 43 -2.46 5.20 3.68
C GLU A 43 -2.86 6.58 3.16
N GLU A 44 -2.05 7.61 3.44
CA GLU A 44 -2.28 8.97 2.96
C GLU A 44 -2.37 9.03 1.43
N VAL A 45 -1.40 8.43 0.74
CA VAL A 45 -1.37 8.41 -0.73
C VAL A 45 -2.58 7.67 -1.30
N ILE A 46 -3.00 6.55 -0.74
CA ILE A 46 -4.19 5.83 -1.23
C ILE A 46 -5.46 6.70 -1.12
N ARG A 47 -5.61 7.46 -0.03
CA ARG A 47 -6.71 8.41 0.15
C ARG A 47 -6.65 9.55 -0.85
N MET A 48 -5.48 10.18 -1.02
CA MET A 48 -5.28 11.27 -2.00
C MET A 48 -5.61 10.87 -3.45
N TYR A 49 -5.46 9.59 -3.79
CA TYR A 49 -5.79 9.09 -5.13
C TYR A 49 -7.25 8.59 -5.24
N GLY A 50 -8.02 8.61 -4.15
CA GLY A 50 -9.39 8.13 -4.11
C GLY A 50 -9.52 6.64 -4.39
N LEU A 51 -8.57 5.84 -3.89
CA LEU A 51 -8.48 4.40 -4.14
C LEU A 51 -8.71 3.55 -2.89
N GLU A 52 -8.95 4.17 -1.73
CA GLU A 52 -9.10 3.51 -0.43
C GLU A 52 -10.25 2.50 -0.43
N SER A 53 -11.48 2.94 -0.65
CA SER A 53 -12.66 2.07 -0.61
C SER A 53 -12.53 0.90 -1.59
N ARG A 54 -11.93 1.15 -2.76
CA ARG A 54 -11.64 0.10 -3.74
C ARG A 54 -10.66 -0.92 -3.18
N LEU A 55 -9.50 -0.49 -2.70
CA LEU A 55 -8.51 -1.39 -2.10
C LEU A 55 -9.12 -2.21 -0.97
N PHE A 56 -9.91 -1.57 -0.11
CA PHE A 56 -10.48 -2.19 1.07
C PHE A 56 -11.47 -3.28 0.68
N SER A 57 -12.33 -3.02 -0.31
CA SER A 57 -13.27 -4.01 -0.86
C SER A 57 -12.61 -5.23 -1.53
N LEU A 58 -11.33 -5.11 -1.90
CA LEU A 58 -10.56 -6.18 -2.55
C LEU A 58 -9.72 -6.98 -1.55
N SER A 59 -9.52 -6.45 -0.34
CA SER A 59 -8.60 -7.00 0.66
C SER A 59 -9.34 -7.95 1.61
N HIS A 60 -8.67 -9.03 2.01
CA HIS A 60 -9.18 -9.93 3.05
C HIS A 60 -9.08 -9.32 4.45
N GLU A 61 -7.97 -8.63 4.70
CA GLU A 61 -7.65 -7.93 5.94
C GLU A 61 -6.78 -6.72 5.59
N ILE A 62 -6.83 -5.67 6.42
CA ILE A 62 -6.01 -4.48 6.28
C ILE A 62 -5.30 -4.23 7.60
N ILE A 63 -4.00 -3.94 7.52
CA ILE A 63 -3.14 -3.62 8.64
C ILE A 63 -2.59 -2.22 8.41
N PHE A 64 -2.79 -1.34 9.39
CA PHE A 64 -2.28 0.02 9.33
C PHE A 64 -1.07 0.19 10.24
N GLU A 65 -0.01 0.82 9.75
CA GLU A 65 1.20 1.11 10.53
C GLU A 65 0.90 1.89 11.81
N ARG A 66 -0.02 2.87 11.77
CA ARG A 66 -0.48 3.62 12.96
C ARG A 66 -1.06 2.75 14.08
N GLU A 67 -1.49 1.52 13.79
CA GLU A 67 -2.11 0.59 14.75
C GLU A 67 -1.13 -0.47 15.28
N GLN A 68 0.10 -0.52 14.76
CA GLN A 68 1.05 -1.58 15.09
C GLN A 68 2.04 -1.20 16.20
N GLY A 69 2.25 0.10 16.46
CA GLY A 69 3.28 0.56 17.39
C GLY A 69 4.71 0.23 16.94
N PHE A 70 5.72 0.53 17.77
CA PHE A 70 7.13 0.47 17.39
C PHE A 70 7.66 -0.93 17.07
N SER A 71 7.12 -1.97 17.72
CA SER A 71 7.60 -3.35 17.56
C SER A 71 6.94 -4.12 16.42
N SER A 72 5.94 -3.54 15.75
CA SER A 72 5.18 -4.17 14.67
C SER A 72 4.75 -5.62 14.94
N PRO A 73 3.93 -5.91 15.97
CA PRO A 73 3.62 -7.27 16.43
C PRO A 73 3.13 -8.23 15.34
N ILE A 74 2.51 -7.72 14.27
CA ILE A 74 2.12 -8.50 13.09
C ILE A 74 3.27 -9.32 12.48
N VAL A 75 4.53 -8.90 12.62
CA VAL A 75 5.66 -9.69 12.08
C VAL A 75 5.73 -11.09 12.70
N GLY A 76 5.15 -11.31 13.89
CA GLY A 76 4.99 -12.64 14.46
C GLY A 76 4.16 -13.60 13.59
N ARG A 77 3.23 -13.07 12.77
CA ARG A 77 2.44 -13.88 11.81
C ARG A 77 3.32 -14.49 10.71
N LEU A 78 4.43 -13.85 10.35
CA LEU A 78 5.38 -14.34 9.35
C LEU A 78 6.00 -15.66 9.80
N TYR A 79 6.44 -15.73 11.06
CA TYR A 79 7.07 -16.92 11.65
C TYR A 79 6.11 -18.10 11.85
N ARG A 80 4.80 -17.83 11.92
CA ARG A 80 3.78 -18.89 12.00
C ARG A 80 3.45 -19.51 10.64
N GLY A 81 3.96 -18.94 9.54
CA GLY A 81 3.64 -19.38 8.19
C GLY A 81 2.26 -18.91 7.73
N ASP A 82 1.69 -17.87 8.35
CA ASP A 82 0.37 -17.33 7.99
C ASP A 82 0.37 -16.78 6.55
N TYR A 83 1.54 -16.42 6.01
CA TYR A 83 1.72 -15.88 4.66
C TYR A 83 2.72 -16.71 3.86
N SER A 84 2.34 -17.03 2.62
CA SER A 84 3.18 -17.81 1.71
C SER A 84 4.18 -16.96 0.92
N LYS A 85 3.90 -15.66 0.77
CA LYS A 85 4.70 -14.66 0.04
C LYS A 85 4.44 -13.27 0.60
N VAL A 86 5.42 -12.41 0.43
CA VAL A 86 5.32 -10.98 0.73
C VAL A 86 5.58 -10.19 -0.55
N VAL A 87 4.75 -9.19 -0.80
CA VAL A 87 4.87 -8.28 -1.93
C VAL A 87 4.97 -6.86 -1.38
N VAL A 88 5.89 -6.04 -1.88
CA VAL A 88 5.98 -4.61 -1.60
C VAL A 88 5.77 -3.85 -2.90
N ALA A 89 4.54 -3.38 -3.11
CA ALA A 89 4.15 -2.74 -4.36
C ALA A 89 2.97 -1.77 -4.13
N PRO A 90 3.08 -0.50 -4.56
CA PRO A 90 4.31 0.17 -4.96
C PRO A 90 5.30 0.34 -3.79
N CYS A 91 6.60 0.32 -4.10
CA CYS A 91 7.70 0.58 -3.16
C CYS A 91 8.35 1.93 -3.48
N SER A 92 8.19 2.92 -2.61
CA SER A 92 8.77 4.26 -2.74
C SER A 92 10.30 4.19 -2.72
N ALA A 93 10.97 5.22 -3.27
CA ALA A 93 12.43 5.34 -3.16
C ALA A 93 12.92 5.31 -1.71
N ASN A 94 12.20 5.96 -0.77
CA ASN A 94 12.53 5.94 0.65
C ASN A 94 12.50 4.52 1.24
N THR A 95 11.42 3.76 1.00
CA THR A 95 11.34 2.38 1.48
C THR A 95 12.35 1.48 0.78
N THR A 96 12.58 1.67 -0.52
CA THR A 96 13.59 0.93 -1.29
C THR A 96 14.99 1.14 -0.70
N ALA A 97 15.37 2.40 -0.43
CA ALA A 97 16.65 2.72 0.19
C ALA A 97 16.78 2.06 1.58
N LYS A 98 15.75 2.18 2.43
CA LYS A 98 15.74 1.52 3.74
C LYS A 98 15.94 0.01 3.64
N ILE A 99 15.26 -0.66 2.71
CA ILE A 99 15.42 -2.10 2.48
C ILE A 99 16.87 -2.43 2.05
N VAL A 100 17.43 -1.68 1.09
CA VAL A 100 18.79 -1.90 0.59
C VAL A 100 19.85 -1.72 1.69
N TYR A 101 19.66 -0.74 2.58
CA TYR A 101 20.57 -0.48 3.71
C TYR A 101 20.23 -1.28 4.97
N GLY A 102 19.22 -2.15 4.95
CA GLY A 102 18.81 -2.95 6.10
C GLY A 102 18.17 -2.17 7.25
N ILE A 103 17.65 -0.97 6.99
CA ILE A 103 16.91 -0.17 7.98
C ILE A 103 15.49 -0.72 8.10
N ALA A 104 15.11 -1.13 9.32
CA ALA A 104 13.81 -1.72 9.63
C ALA A 104 13.06 -0.90 10.70
N ASP A 105 12.72 0.35 10.38
CA ASP A 105 12.14 1.33 11.33
C ASP A 105 10.65 1.65 11.07
N SER A 106 10.08 1.23 9.94
CA SER A 106 8.64 1.28 9.65
C SER A 106 8.00 -0.11 9.62
N LEU A 107 6.67 -0.18 9.59
CA LEU A 107 5.94 -1.45 9.49
C LEU A 107 6.42 -2.25 8.28
N ILE A 108 6.47 -1.60 7.11
CA ILE A 108 6.79 -2.29 5.86
C ILE A 108 8.24 -2.77 5.83
N THR A 109 9.19 -1.94 6.30
CA THR A 109 10.60 -2.36 6.36
C THR A 109 10.83 -3.46 7.40
N ASN A 110 10.08 -3.46 8.50
CA ASN A 110 10.08 -4.56 9.47
C ASN A 110 9.53 -5.85 8.85
N ILE A 111 8.40 -5.78 8.16
CA ILE A 111 7.84 -6.93 7.44
C ILE A 111 8.88 -7.52 6.50
N VAL A 112 9.57 -6.70 5.70
CA VAL A 112 10.62 -7.19 4.77
C VAL A 112 11.75 -7.88 5.52
N ALA A 113 12.36 -7.21 6.51
CA ALA A 113 13.48 -7.76 7.26
C ALA A 113 13.12 -9.09 7.96
N GLN A 114 11.95 -9.15 8.59
CA GLN A 114 11.48 -10.35 9.30
C GLN A 114 11.06 -11.47 8.34
N SER A 115 10.55 -11.14 7.15
CA SER A 115 10.20 -12.14 6.14
C SER A 115 11.43 -12.86 5.61
N LEU A 116 12.50 -12.10 5.32
CA LEU A 116 13.77 -12.67 4.89
C LEU A 116 14.36 -13.57 5.99
N LYS A 117 14.29 -13.14 7.26
CA LYS A 117 14.71 -13.96 8.40
C LYS A 117 13.87 -15.23 8.57
N ALA A 118 12.58 -15.18 8.24
CA ALA A 118 11.68 -16.33 8.25
C ALA A 118 11.80 -17.23 6.99
N GLY A 119 12.65 -16.88 6.01
CA GLY A 119 12.80 -17.63 4.76
C GLY A 119 11.63 -17.47 3.79
N ILE A 120 10.87 -16.38 3.88
CA ILE A 120 9.74 -16.06 2.99
C ILE A 120 10.23 -15.20 1.83
N ASP A 121 9.89 -15.60 0.61
CA ASP A 121 10.17 -14.82 -0.60
C ASP A 121 9.49 -13.43 -0.55
N VAL A 122 10.28 -12.38 -0.79
CA VAL A 122 9.82 -10.99 -0.87
C VAL A 122 9.95 -10.48 -2.31
N LEU A 123 8.85 -10.05 -2.91
CA LEU A 123 8.82 -9.38 -4.21
C LEU A 123 8.69 -7.87 -4.00
N VAL A 124 9.55 -7.07 -4.65
CA VAL A 124 9.54 -5.60 -4.51
C VAL A 124 9.34 -4.96 -5.88
N LEU A 125 8.46 -3.95 -5.95
CA LEU A 125 8.25 -3.10 -7.13
C LEU A 125 8.69 -1.66 -6.82
N PRO A 126 9.98 -1.32 -7.02
CA PRO A 126 10.47 0.04 -6.82
C PRO A 126 9.88 1.01 -7.85
N THR A 127 9.49 2.19 -7.42
CA THR A 127 8.83 3.18 -8.29
C THR A 127 9.79 4.01 -9.13
N ASP A 128 11.02 4.19 -8.67
CA ASP A 128 12.00 5.15 -9.21
C ASP A 128 13.11 4.48 -10.03
N ILE A 129 12.74 3.49 -10.85
CA ILE A 129 13.68 2.71 -11.69
C ILE A 129 14.03 3.37 -13.03
N LYS A 130 13.24 4.36 -13.48
CA LYS A 130 13.43 5.02 -14.77
C LYS A 130 13.62 6.54 -14.56
N PRO A 131 14.52 7.18 -15.33
CA PRO A 131 14.84 8.61 -15.14
C PRO A 131 13.67 9.55 -15.46
N LYS A 132 12.68 9.10 -16.24
CA LYS A 132 11.44 9.82 -16.50
C LYS A 132 10.27 8.85 -16.45
N VAL A 133 9.33 9.09 -15.54
CA VAL A 133 8.08 8.35 -15.42
C VAL A 133 6.90 9.29 -15.58
N LYS A 134 5.92 8.92 -16.40
CA LYS A 134 4.63 9.61 -16.45
C LYS A 134 3.77 9.07 -15.32
N THR A 135 3.42 9.94 -14.37
CA THR A 135 2.48 9.59 -13.30
C THR A 135 1.19 10.38 -13.43
N ARG A 136 0.09 9.80 -12.96
CA ARG A 136 -1.13 10.57 -12.74
C ARG A 136 -0.95 11.34 -11.43
N VAL A 137 -1.31 12.60 -11.43
CA VAL A 137 -1.36 13.39 -10.20
C VAL A 137 -2.56 12.95 -9.34
N PRO A 138 -2.46 13.06 -8.00
CA PRO A 138 -3.60 12.83 -7.12
C PRO A 138 -4.73 13.80 -7.41
N ILE A 139 -5.89 13.56 -6.79
CA ILE A 139 -7.01 14.49 -6.86
C ILE A 139 -6.67 15.66 -5.93
N PHE A 140 -6.83 16.91 -6.40
CA PHE A 140 -6.60 18.11 -5.60
C PHE A 140 -7.56 19.23 -6.01
N ILE A 141 -7.81 20.17 -5.08
CA ILE A 141 -8.56 21.39 -5.38
C ILE A 141 -7.62 22.37 -6.09
N ASN A 142 -8.04 22.85 -7.26
CA ASN A 142 -7.37 24.00 -7.88
C ASN A 142 -7.77 25.28 -7.11
N TYR A 143 -6.88 25.73 -6.22
CA TYR A 143 -7.11 26.92 -5.39
C TYR A 143 -7.28 28.21 -6.20
N GLU A 144 -6.69 28.34 -7.39
CA GLU A 144 -6.87 29.51 -8.26
C GLU A 144 -8.32 29.62 -8.78
N LYS A 145 -9.01 28.48 -8.89
CA LYS A 145 -10.42 28.41 -9.31
C LYS A 145 -11.38 28.28 -8.13
N CYS A 146 -10.86 28.16 -6.90
CA CYS A 146 -11.67 27.98 -5.71
C CYS A 146 -12.33 29.30 -5.32
N GLN A 147 -13.65 29.29 -5.14
CA GLN A 147 -14.42 30.48 -4.78
C GLN A 147 -14.65 30.62 -3.27
N GLY A 148 -14.14 29.69 -2.44
CA GLY A 148 -14.35 29.71 -0.99
C GLY A 148 -15.82 29.57 -0.58
N CYS A 149 -16.58 28.77 -1.32
CA CYS A 149 -18.00 28.53 -1.05
C CYS A 149 -18.21 27.79 0.29
N GLU A 150 -19.31 28.09 0.99
CA GLU A 150 -19.69 27.40 2.23
C GLU A 150 -19.99 25.91 1.99
N THR A 151 -20.64 25.60 0.86
CA THR A 151 -20.85 24.24 0.35
C THR A 151 -20.10 24.05 -0.97
N CYS A 152 -19.19 23.07 -1.01
CA CYS A 152 -18.35 22.84 -2.17
C CYS A 152 -18.96 21.79 -3.11
N SER A 153 -19.49 22.25 -4.25
CA SER A 153 -20.02 21.37 -5.30
C SER A 153 -18.98 20.37 -5.83
N ALA A 154 -17.70 20.70 -5.79
CA ALA A 154 -16.63 19.79 -6.19
C ALA A 154 -16.44 18.63 -5.20
N ILE A 155 -16.67 18.87 -3.89
CA ILE A 155 -16.67 17.81 -2.87
C ILE A 155 -17.87 16.89 -3.10
N GLU A 156 -19.07 17.47 -3.28
CA GLU A 156 -20.30 16.69 -3.54
C GLU A 156 -20.20 15.85 -4.83
N ALA A 157 -19.57 16.39 -5.87
CA ALA A 157 -19.34 15.68 -7.13
C ALA A 157 -18.21 14.62 -7.05
N CYS A 158 -17.40 14.62 -5.98
CA CYS A 158 -16.28 13.71 -5.85
C CYS A 158 -16.74 12.29 -5.49
N SER A 159 -17.05 11.50 -6.51
CA SER A 159 -17.44 10.08 -6.38
C SER A 159 -16.45 9.18 -5.61
N LYS A 160 -15.23 9.67 -5.36
CA LYS A 160 -14.16 8.93 -4.66
C LYS A 160 -13.87 9.45 -3.25
N ASN A 161 -14.57 10.49 -2.81
CA ASN A 161 -14.39 11.10 -1.49
C ASN A 161 -12.91 11.43 -1.17
N ALA A 162 -12.19 11.92 -2.17
CA ALA A 162 -10.74 12.17 -2.13
C ALA A 162 -10.38 13.64 -1.84
N ILE A 163 -11.38 14.49 -1.60
CA ILE A 163 -11.30 15.94 -1.44
C ILE A 163 -12.30 16.39 -0.41
#